data_AF-A0A352VPD9-F1
#
_entry.id   AF-A0A352VPD9-F1
#
_cell.length_a   1.000
_cell.length_b   1.000
_cell.length_c   1.000
_cell.angle_alpha   90.00
_cell.angle_beta   90.00
_cell.angle_gamma   90.00
#
_symmetry.space_group_name_H-M   'P 1'
#
loop_
_entity.id
_entity.type
_entity.pdbx_description
1 polymer ?
#
loop_
_entity_poly.entity_id
_entity_poly.type
_entity_poly.pdbx_seq_one_letter_code
_entity_poly.pdbx_strand_id
1 'polypeptide(L)' 'ERLHTEVEFAGTGLGLATALHVAPPHGGDVWAEGSPGDGATFSFSLSL' A
#
# COMPACT_ATOMS: atom_id res chain seq x y z
N GLU A 1 -0.59 -17.70 8.56
CA GLU A 1 0.09 -17.88 7.26
C GLU A 1 1.47 -17.26 7.33
N ARG A 2 2.46 -17.77 6.59
CA ARG A 2 3.85 -17.29 6.64
C ARG A 2 4.09 -16.22 5.58
N LEU A 3 4.78 -15.14 5.95
CA LEU A 3 5.37 -14.16 5.04
C LEU A 3 6.38 -14.91 4.15
N HIS A 4 5.93 -15.43 3.00
CA HIS A 4 6.82 -16.07 2.03
C HIS A 4 7.67 -14.98 1.36
N THR A 5 8.94 -15.29 1.17
CA THR A 5 9.91 -14.40 0.52
C THR A 5 9.51 -14.18 -0.94
N GLU A 6 9.58 -12.94 -1.43
CA GLU A 6 9.17 -12.46 -2.77
C GLU A 6 9.67 -13.31 -3.96
N VAL A 7 10.70 -14.14 -3.74
CA VAL A 7 11.33 -14.99 -4.75
C VAL A 7 10.38 -16.04 -5.33
N GLU A 8 9.38 -16.51 -4.58
CA GLU A 8 8.51 -17.62 -5.02
C GLU A 8 7.25 -17.16 -5.78
N PHE A 9 6.87 -15.87 -5.69
CA PHE A 9 5.66 -15.35 -6.33
C PHE A 9 5.87 -13.93 -6.82
N ALA A 10 5.82 -13.74 -8.14
CA ALA A 10 5.79 -12.41 -8.73
C ALA A 10 4.60 -11.62 -8.14
N GLY A 11 4.88 -10.43 -7.60
CA GLY A 11 3.85 -9.56 -7.06
C GLY A 11 2.80 -9.23 -8.12
N THR A 12 1.53 -9.41 -7.79
CA THR A 12 0.39 -9.16 -8.70
C THR A 12 0.05 -7.67 -8.84
N GLY A 13 0.76 -6.79 -8.13
CA GLY A 13 0.49 -5.35 -8.12
C GLY A 13 -0.71 -4.92 -7.27
N LEU A 14 -1.28 -5.82 -6.45
CA LEU A 14 -2.49 -5.52 -5.67
C LEU A 14 -2.28 -4.66 -4.42
N GLY A 15 -1.03 -4.42 -3.99
CA GLY A 15 -0.73 -3.80 -2.68
C GLY A 15 -1.41 -2.45 -2.43
N LEU A 16 -1.42 -1.54 -3.41
CA LEU A 16 -2.10 -0.25 -3.25
C LEU A 16 -3.63 -0.37 -3.28
N ALA A 17 -4.16 -1.30 -4.09
CA ALA A 17 -5.60 -1.59 -4.08
C ALA A 17 -6.04 -2.18 -2.73
N THR A 18 -5.21 -3.04 -2.13
CA THR A 18 -5.42 -3.54 -0.77
C THR A 18 -5.37 -2.42 0.26
N ALA A 19 -4.39 -1.51 0.20
CA ALA A 19 -4.33 -0.37 1.11
C ALA A 19 -5.58 0.53 1.01
N LEU A 20 -6.01 0.85 -0.21
CA LEU A 20 -7.24 1.64 -0.46
C LEU A 20 -8.49 0.95 0.09
N HIS A 21 -8.53 -0.37 0.06
CA HIS A 21 -9.66 -1.15 0.55
C HIS A 21 -9.65 -1.30 2.08
N VAL A 22 -8.48 -1.47 2.68
CA VAL A 22 -8.33 -1.77 4.11
C VAL A 22 -8.35 -0.52 4.98
N ALA A 23 -7.71 0.58 4.58
CA ALA A 23 -7.54 1.73 5.47
C ALA A 23 -8.87 2.41 5.88
N PRO A 24 -9.83 2.72 4.97
CA PRO A 24 -11.06 3.43 5.35
C PRO A 24 -11.96 2.68 6.33
N PRO A 25 -12.18 1.35 6.21
CA PRO A 25 -12.88 0.58 7.23
C PRO A 25 -12.25 0.64 8.63
N HIS A 26 -10.95 0.94 8.73
CA HIS A 26 -10.21 1.10 9.98
C HIS A 26 -10.07 2.57 10.39
N GLY A 27 -10.92 3.46 9.85
CA GLY A 27 -10.89 4.90 10.14
C GLY A 27 -9.60 5.59 9.73
N GLY A 28 -8.82 4.97 8.84
CA GLY A 28 -7.59 5.52 8.29
C GLY A 28 -7.77 6.04 6.87
N ASP A 29 -6.73 6.67 6.34
CA ASP A 29 -6.70 7.31 5.03
C ASP A 29 -5.53 6.78 4.19
N VAL A 30 -5.61 6.98 2.87
CA VAL A 30 -4.53 6.70 1.92
C VAL A 30 -4.27 7.95 1.08
N TRP A 31 -3.01 8.33 0.93
CA TRP A 31 -2.60 9.46 0.10
C TRP A 31 -1.25 9.22 -0.57
N ALA A 32 -0.93 10.06 -1.55
CA ALA A 32 0.34 9.99 -2.25
C ALA A 32 0.84 11.39 -2.60
N GLU A 33 2.16 11.54 -2.58
CA GLU A 33 2.87 12.77 -2.92
C GLU A 33 4.00 12.41 -3.88
N GLY A 34 4.24 13.23 -4.91
CA GLY A 34 5.31 12.97 -5.86
C GLY A 34 5.46 14.07 -6.89
N SER A 35 6.62 14.07 -7.56
CA SER A 35 6.97 15.01 -8.62
C SER A 35 7.56 14.26 -9.81
N PRO A 36 7.28 14.68 -11.06
CA PRO A 36 7.87 14.05 -12.24
C PRO A 36 9.41 14.06 -12.19
N GLY A 37 10.03 12.90 -12.30
CA GLY A 37 11.49 12.74 -12.23
C GLY A 37 12.05 12.50 -10.83
N ASP A 38 11.30 12.81 -9.77
CA ASP A 38 11.75 12.66 -8.37
C ASP A 38 11.13 11.44 -7.67
N GLY A 39 10.18 10.77 -8.32
CA GLY A 39 9.45 9.63 -7.78
C GLY A 39 8.21 10.03 -7.00
N ALA A 40 7.69 9.08 -6.20
CA ALA A 40 6.49 9.26 -5.41
C ALA A 40 6.56 8.48 -4.09
N THR A 41 5.95 9.03 -3.06
CA THR A 41 5.72 8.40 -1.75
C THR A 41 4.23 8.12 -1.60
N PHE A 42 3.88 6.88 -1.27
CA PHE A 42 2.52 6.46 -0.98
C PHE A 42 2.44 6.16 0.51
N SER A 43 1.46 6.75 1.18
CA SER A 43 1.29 6.68 2.62
C SER A 43 -0.14 6.25 2.96
N PHE A 44 -0.29 5.56 4.09
CA PHE A 44 -1.58 5.26 4.66
C PHE A 44 -1.52 5.34 6.18
N SER A 45 -2.67 5.59 6.80
CA SER A 45 -2.86 5.53 8.24
C SER A 45 -3.88 4.45 8.58
N LEU A 46 -3.85 4.00 9.82
CA LEU A 46 -4.93 3.23 10.45
C LEU A 46 -5.20 3.93 11.78
N SER A 47 -6.47 4.21 12.08
CA SER A 47 -6.87 4.78 13.35
C SER A 47 -7.17 3.65 14.34
N LEU A 48 -6.89 3.88 15.62
CA LEU A 48 -7.14 2.93 16.71
C LEU A 48 -8.54 3.10 17.30
#